data_AF-A0A2N4WQ20-F1
#
_entry.id   AF-A0A2N4WQ20-F1
#
_cell.length_a   1.000
_cell.length_b   1.000
_cell.length_c   1.000
_cell.angle_alpha   90.00
_cell.angle_beta   90.00
_cell.angle_gamma   90.00
#
_symmetry.space_group_name_H-M   'P 1'
#
loop_
_entity.id
_entity.type
_entity.pdbx_description
1 polymer ?
#
loop_
_entity_poly.entity_id
_entity_poly.type
_entity_poly.pdbx_seq_one_letter_code
_entity_poly.pdbx_strand_id
1 'polypeptide(L)'
;MALRCLNRALAGLLLAALALAPVPALAQAYQCRVPQVTSVPAITPDGPRRGLSDTGPITGYTMALSWSPEFCKPRARDRSHAVQCAGRNGRFGLVVHGLWPEGGQGWPQWCAPANPLTAADIRTSMCLMPSQQLIARQWAKHGSCMVKRPANYLKVISILH
;
A
#
# COMPACT_ATOMS: atom_id res chain seq x y z
N MET A 1 42.73 47.50 -16.81
CA MET A 1 41.58 47.67 -15.90
C MET A 1 40.33 46.91 -16.38
N ALA A 2 40.01 46.90 -17.68
CA ALA A 2 38.83 46.24 -18.26
C ALA A 2 38.72 44.71 -18.03
N LEU A 3 39.84 43.96 -18.09
CA LEU A 3 39.85 42.50 -17.87
C LEU A 3 39.36 42.08 -16.45
N ARG A 4 39.59 42.92 -15.43
CA ARG A 4 39.18 42.63 -14.05
C ARG A 4 37.67 42.87 -13.84
N CYS A 5 37.06 43.77 -14.60
CA CYS A 5 35.61 43.96 -14.59
C CYS A 5 34.88 42.80 -15.28
N LEU A 6 35.42 42.30 -16.40
CA LEU A 6 34.82 41.19 -17.13
C LEU A 6 34.80 39.89 -16.29
N ASN A 7 35.89 39.60 -15.58
CA ASN A 7 35.96 38.44 -14.67
C ASN A 7 34.99 38.55 -13.48
N ARG A 8 34.74 39.76 -12.95
CA ARG A 8 33.78 39.97 -11.88
C ARG A 8 32.33 39.81 -12.34
N ALA A 9 32.02 40.26 -13.56
CA ALA A 9 30.71 40.07 -14.17
C ALA A 9 30.42 38.59 -14.48
N LEU A 10 31.40 37.87 -15.03
CA LEU A 10 31.31 36.41 -15.29
C LEU A 10 31.16 35.60 -13.98
N ALA A 11 31.91 35.94 -12.94
CA ALA A 11 31.78 35.29 -11.63
C ALA A 11 30.40 35.54 -10.98
N GLY A 12 29.86 36.75 -11.12
CA GLY A 12 28.51 37.10 -10.64
C GLY A 12 27.39 36.34 -11.37
N LEU A 13 27.51 36.19 -12.70
CA LEU A 13 26.56 35.42 -13.52
C LEU A 13 26.57 33.91 -13.20
N LEU A 14 27.76 33.33 -12.96
CA LEU A 14 27.89 31.93 -12.54
C LEU A 14 27.27 31.65 -11.16
N LEU A 15 27.46 32.55 -10.20
CA LEU A 15 26.86 32.44 -8.86
C LEU A 15 25.33 32.56 -8.89
N ALA A 16 24.78 33.46 -9.71
CA ALA A 16 23.33 33.60 -9.88
C ALA A 16 22.69 32.36 -10.55
N ALA A 17 23.39 31.75 -11.52
CA ALA A 17 22.91 30.54 -12.20
C ALA A 17 22.84 29.32 -11.27
N LEU A 18 23.76 29.20 -10.29
CA LEU A 18 23.75 28.12 -9.29
C LEU A 18 22.62 28.28 -8.25
N ALA A 19 22.19 29.50 -7.95
CA ALA A 19 21.09 29.76 -7.00
C ALA A 19 19.69 29.52 -7.60
N LEU A 20 19.56 29.55 -8.93
CA LEU A 20 18.32 29.29 -9.67
C LEU A 20 18.16 27.82 -10.11
N ALA A 21 19.15 26.97 -9.87
CA ALA A 21 19.03 25.55 -10.15
C ALA A 21 18.00 24.94 -9.19
N PRO A 22 16.93 24.28 -9.69
CA PRO A 22 15.94 23.65 -8.84
C PRO A 22 16.65 22.54 -8.04
N VAL A 23 16.86 22.77 -6.74
CA VAL A 23 17.28 21.72 -5.82
C VAL A 23 16.16 20.68 -5.85
N PRO A 24 16.41 19.43 -6.26
CA PRO A 24 15.38 18.42 -6.20
C PRO A 24 15.09 18.19 -4.72
N ALA A 25 13.96 18.71 -4.24
CA ALA A 25 13.50 18.44 -2.89
C ALA A 25 13.35 16.91 -2.75
N LEU A 26 14.09 16.29 -1.84
CA LEU A 26 14.07 14.84 -1.56
C LEU A 26 12.71 14.35 -1.01
N ALA A 27 11.65 15.16 -1.06
CA ALA A 27 10.31 14.86 -0.59
C ALA A 27 9.61 13.74 -1.38
N GLN A 28 10.11 13.38 -2.57
CA GLN A 28 9.53 12.32 -3.41
C GLN A 28 9.60 10.92 -2.77
N ALA A 29 10.43 10.72 -1.73
CA ALA A 29 10.60 9.40 -1.11
C ALA A 29 9.31 8.86 -0.47
N TYR A 30 8.37 9.71 -0.05
CA TYR A 30 7.07 9.29 0.50
C TYR A 30 5.99 9.10 -0.55
N GLN A 31 6.27 9.41 -1.81
CA GLN A 31 5.31 9.21 -2.89
C GLN A 31 5.35 7.76 -3.34
N CYS A 32 4.22 7.07 -3.17
CA CYS A 32 4.07 5.72 -3.66
C CYS A 32 4.13 5.69 -5.20
N ARG A 33 4.95 4.80 -5.74
CA ARG A 33 4.92 4.42 -7.15
C ARG A 33 4.30 3.03 -7.27
N VAL A 34 3.08 2.96 -7.79
CA VAL A 34 2.35 1.70 -7.99
C VAL A 34 3.16 0.76 -8.90
N PRO A 35 3.48 -0.47 -8.47
CA PRO A 35 4.16 -1.44 -9.34
C PRO A 35 3.20 -1.97 -10.42
N GLN A 36 3.78 -2.59 -11.45
CA GLN A 36 2.97 -3.34 -12.40
C GLN A 36 2.30 -4.53 -11.71
N VAL A 37 1.00 -4.69 -11.96
CA VAL A 37 0.19 -5.81 -11.47
C VAL A 37 -0.47 -6.46 -12.68
N THR A 38 -0.07 -7.69 -12.97
CA THR A 38 -0.48 -8.45 -14.15
C THR A 38 -1.36 -9.65 -13.82
N SER A 39 -1.33 -10.12 -12.57
CA SER A 39 -2.08 -11.30 -12.12
C SER A 39 -2.52 -11.15 -10.67
N VAL A 40 -3.47 -11.99 -10.27
CA VAL A 40 -3.93 -12.10 -8.88
C VAL A 40 -3.32 -13.36 -8.27
N PRO A 41 -2.59 -13.26 -7.14
CA PRO A 41 -2.03 -14.44 -6.50
C PRO A 41 -3.10 -15.41 -6.04
N ALA A 42 -2.84 -16.71 -6.20
CA ALA A 42 -3.69 -17.76 -5.65
C ALA A 42 -3.59 -17.78 -4.12
N ILE A 43 -4.74 -17.85 -3.45
CA ILE A 43 -4.84 -17.87 -1.99
C ILE A 43 -5.42 -19.20 -1.53
N THR A 44 -4.63 -19.95 -0.77
CA THR A 44 -5.10 -21.12 -0.03
C THR A 44 -5.60 -20.68 1.36
N PRO A 45 -6.81 -21.09 1.78
CA PRO A 45 -7.28 -20.86 3.14
C PRO A 45 -6.33 -21.45 4.18
N ASP A 46 -6.04 -20.68 5.22
CA ASP A 46 -5.18 -21.05 6.35
C ASP A 46 -5.98 -21.55 7.58
N GLY A 47 -7.29 -21.74 7.42
CA GLY A 47 -8.19 -22.12 8.48
C GLY A 47 -9.58 -22.48 7.96
N PRO A 48 -10.52 -22.85 8.86
CA PRO A 48 -11.85 -23.27 8.45
C PRO A 48 -12.65 -22.11 7.88
N ARG A 49 -13.63 -22.42 7.02
CA ARG A 49 -14.64 -21.45 6.60
C ARG A 49 -15.63 -21.24 7.72
N ARG A 50 -15.93 -19.98 8.03
CA ARG A 50 -16.97 -19.58 8.97
C ARG A 50 -17.77 -18.45 8.36
N GLY A 51 -19.04 -18.69 8.08
CA GLY A 51 -19.97 -17.69 7.58
C GLY A 51 -20.67 -16.95 8.71
N LEU A 52 -21.52 -16.00 8.33
CA LEU A 52 -22.38 -15.26 9.28
C LEU A 52 -23.36 -16.17 10.03
N SER A 53 -23.72 -17.33 9.46
CA SER A 53 -24.51 -18.35 10.15
C SER A 53 -23.78 -18.94 11.37
N ASP A 54 -22.45 -18.97 11.32
CA ASP A 54 -21.62 -19.61 12.34
C ASP A 54 -21.14 -18.62 13.40
N THR A 55 -21.07 -17.34 13.03
CA THR A 55 -20.49 -16.27 13.87
C THR A 55 -21.49 -15.21 14.32
N GLY A 56 -22.75 -15.32 13.88
CA GLY A 56 -23.76 -14.29 14.04
C GLY A 56 -23.56 -13.08 13.11
N PRO A 57 -24.45 -12.06 13.21
CA PRO A 57 -24.35 -10.85 12.40
C PRO A 57 -23.07 -10.07 12.71
N ILE A 58 -22.60 -9.28 11.73
CA ILE A 58 -21.45 -8.38 11.92
C ILE A 58 -21.86 -7.29 12.93
N THR A 59 -21.12 -7.18 14.03
CA THR A 59 -21.33 -6.20 15.10
C THR A 59 -20.25 -5.12 15.14
N GLY A 60 -19.14 -5.30 14.43
CA GLY A 60 -18.06 -4.33 14.40
C GLY A 60 -17.01 -4.65 13.34
N TYR A 61 -15.99 -3.79 13.27
CA TYR A 61 -14.86 -3.96 12.37
C TYR A 61 -13.55 -3.62 13.05
N THR A 62 -12.52 -4.43 12.80
CA THR A 62 -11.14 -4.17 13.20
C THR A 62 -10.33 -3.71 11.98
N MET A 63 -9.77 -2.50 12.02
CA MET A 63 -8.84 -2.01 11.01
C MET A 63 -7.41 -2.22 11.51
N ALA A 64 -6.70 -3.18 10.92
CA ALA A 64 -5.32 -3.48 11.28
C ALA A 64 -4.35 -2.66 10.42
N LEU A 65 -3.45 -1.92 11.08
CA LEU A 65 -2.40 -1.13 10.42
C LEU A 65 -1.02 -1.72 10.75
N SER A 66 -0.10 -1.64 9.79
CA SER A 66 1.29 -2.03 9.97
C SER A 66 2.21 -0.82 9.83
N TRP A 67 3.15 -0.68 10.77
CA TRP A 67 4.19 0.34 10.69
C TRP A 67 5.34 -0.16 9.81
N SER A 68 5.43 0.35 8.58
CA SER A 68 6.35 -0.17 7.57
C SER A 68 7.83 -0.05 7.94
N PRO A 69 8.32 1.04 8.57
CA PRO A 69 9.72 1.13 8.97
C PRO A 69 10.19 -0.04 9.85
N GLU A 70 9.45 -0.41 10.89
CA GLU A 70 9.81 -1.57 11.73
C GLU A 70 9.61 -2.89 11.00
N PHE A 71 8.52 -3.03 10.24
CA PHE A 71 8.29 -4.22 9.42
C PHE A 71 9.44 -4.45 8.42
N CYS A 72 9.97 -3.39 7.82
CA CYS A 72 10.98 -3.47 6.77
C CYS A 72 12.42 -3.57 7.27
N LYS A 73 12.73 -3.24 8.54
CA LYS A 73 14.09 -3.37 9.10
C LYS A 73 14.76 -4.72 8.78
N PRO A 74 14.13 -5.88 9.06
CA PRO A 74 14.73 -7.18 8.72
C PRO A 74 14.44 -7.64 7.28
N ARG A 75 13.64 -6.90 6.50
CA ARG A 75 13.09 -7.33 5.19
C ARG A 75 13.57 -6.48 4.01
N ALA A 76 14.47 -5.53 4.21
CA ALA A 76 14.93 -4.61 3.16
C ALA A 76 15.50 -5.32 1.91
N ARG A 77 16.06 -6.53 2.08
CA ARG A 77 16.62 -7.34 0.99
C ARG A 77 15.73 -8.52 0.57
N ASP A 78 14.59 -8.72 1.23
CA ASP A 78 13.66 -9.80 0.89
C ASP A 78 12.85 -9.42 -0.36
N ARG A 79 13.00 -10.22 -1.43
CA ARG A 79 12.31 -10.01 -2.70
C ARG A 79 10.79 -10.07 -2.57
N SER A 80 10.26 -10.87 -1.64
CA SER A 80 8.82 -11.03 -1.41
C SER A 80 8.15 -9.76 -0.86
N HIS A 81 8.92 -8.92 -0.16
CA HIS A 81 8.46 -7.68 0.46
C HIS A 81 8.96 -6.43 -0.26
N ALA A 82 9.57 -6.59 -1.43
CA ALA A 82 10.39 -5.56 -2.01
C ALA A 82 9.59 -4.35 -2.55
N VAL A 83 8.28 -4.48 -2.77
CA VAL A 83 7.42 -3.31 -3.05
C VAL A 83 7.36 -2.39 -1.83
N GLN A 84 7.13 -2.92 -0.64
CA GLN A 84 7.05 -2.14 0.59
C GLN A 84 8.43 -1.70 1.11
N CYS A 85 9.45 -2.57 0.97
CA CYS A 85 10.68 -2.44 1.74
C CYS A 85 11.92 -2.04 0.94
N ALA A 86 11.95 -2.18 -0.39
CA ALA A 86 13.15 -1.87 -1.17
C ALA A 86 13.32 -0.37 -1.49
N GLY A 87 12.34 0.47 -1.15
CA GLY A 87 12.37 1.93 -1.39
C GLY A 87 12.14 2.37 -2.85
N ARG A 88 12.23 1.46 -3.83
CA ARG A 88 12.01 1.75 -5.26
C ARG A 88 10.56 2.13 -5.62
N ASN A 89 9.60 1.76 -4.77
CA ASN A 89 8.17 2.04 -4.93
C ASN A 89 7.69 3.14 -3.97
N GLY A 90 8.62 3.88 -3.35
CA GLY A 90 8.37 4.79 -2.25
C GLY A 90 8.74 4.17 -0.90
N ARG A 91 8.79 5.02 0.13
CA ARG A 91 8.91 4.66 1.55
C ARG A 91 7.55 4.81 2.18
N PHE A 92 7.08 3.73 2.77
CA PHE A 92 5.76 3.66 3.38
C PHE A 92 5.85 3.99 4.87
N GLY A 93 4.80 4.60 5.40
CA GLY A 93 4.58 4.80 6.84
C GLY A 93 3.65 3.73 7.40
N LEU A 94 2.54 4.16 8.00
CA LEU A 94 1.42 3.27 8.29
C LEU A 94 0.81 2.79 6.98
N VAL A 95 0.66 1.48 6.85
CA VAL A 95 -0.04 0.84 5.72
C VAL A 95 -1.13 -0.06 6.27
N VAL A 96 -2.13 -0.33 5.44
CA VAL A 96 -3.25 -1.20 5.83
C VAL A 96 -2.80 -2.65 5.77
N HIS A 97 -2.94 -3.35 6.90
CA HIS A 97 -2.84 -4.80 6.92
C HIS A 97 -4.15 -5.43 6.43
N GLY A 98 -5.28 -4.95 6.92
CA GLY A 98 -6.61 -5.42 6.51
C GLY A 98 -7.74 -4.79 7.33
N LEU A 99 -8.97 -5.01 6.86
CA LEU A 99 -10.21 -4.63 7.53
C LEU A 99 -11.02 -5.90 7.80
N TRP A 100 -11.30 -6.19 9.07
CA TRP A 100 -11.81 -7.48 9.50
C TRP A 100 -13.20 -7.31 10.12
N PRO A 101 -14.22 -8.03 9.62
CA PRO A 101 -15.53 -8.05 10.25
C PRO A 101 -15.48 -8.85 11.55
N GLU A 102 -16.08 -8.30 12.60
CA GLU A 102 -16.31 -8.98 13.88
C GLU A 102 -17.80 -9.36 13.97
N GLY A 103 -18.09 -10.64 14.22
CA GLY A 103 -19.45 -11.13 14.44
C GLY A 103 -19.76 -11.28 15.93
N GLY A 104 -21.04 -11.39 16.26
CA GLY A 104 -21.51 -11.49 17.65
C GLY A 104 -20.96 -12.69 18.45
N GLN A 105 -20.55 -13.77 17.77
CA GLN A 105 -20.07 -15.01 18.39
C GLN A 105 -18.68 -15.44 17.87
N GLY A 106 -17.99 -14.56 17.14
CA GLY A 106 -16.68 -14.83 16.55
C GLY A 106 -16.47 -14.04 15.26
N TRP A 107 -15.35 -14.27 14.56
CA TRP A 107 -15.08 -13.58 13.29
C TRP A 107 -15.39 -14.47 12.08
N PRO A 108 -16.24 -14.00 11.15
CA PRO A 108 -16.47 -14.70 9.90
C PRO A 108 -15.19 -14.66 9.06
N GLN A 109 -14.87 -15.77 8.40
CA GLN A 109 -13.71 -15.86 7.54
C GLN A 109 -13.91 -16.84 6.39
N TRP A 110 -13.22 -16.58 5.28
CA TRP A 110 -13.21 -17.46 4.10
C TRP A 110 -14.63 -17.72 3.55
N CYS A 111 -15.50 -16.70 3.59
CA CYS A 111 -16.88 -16.81 3.13
C CYS A 111 -16.96 -17.11 1.63
N ALA A 112 -17.89 -17.99 1.25
CA ALA A 112 -18.10 -18.43 -0.12
C ALA A 112 -19.61 -18.35 -0.49
N PRO A 113 -19.95 -18.15 -1.78
CA PRO A 113 -19.04 -17.88 -2.89
C PRO A 113 -18.44 -16.48 -2.82
N ALA A 114 -17.14 -16.35 -3.12
CA ALA A 114 -16.46 -15.06 -3.21
C ALA A 114 -16.26 -14.67 -4.68
N ASN A 115 -16.58 -13.44 -5.04
CA ASN A 115 -16.25 -12.93 -6.36
C ASN A 115 -14.73 -12.83 -6.53
N PRO A 116 -14.18 -13.17 -7.70
CA PRO A 116 -12.75 -13.11 -7.95
C PRO A 116 -12.26 -11.66 -7.91
N LEU A 117 -11.07 -11.48 -7.35
CA LEU A 117 -10.36 -10.21 -7.43
C LEU A 117 -9.74 -10.06 -8.82
N THR A 118 -9.61 -8.84 -9.33
CA THR A 118 -8.92 -8.57 -10.60
C THR A 118 -7.55 -7.91 -10.37
N ALA A 119 -6.65 -7.99 -11.35
CA ALA A 119 -5.37 -7.28 -11.29
C ALA A 119 -5.57 -5.75 -11.17
N ALA A 120 -6.67 -5.22 -11.74
CA ALA A 120 -7.05 -3.82 -11.61
C ALA A 120 -7.41 -3.48 -10.17
N ASP A 121 -8.23 -4.30 -9.50
CA ASP A 121 -8.59 -4.11 -8.08
C ASP A 121 -7.34 -4.02 -7.20
N ILE A 122 -6.40 -4.99 -7.33
CA ILE A 122 -5.13 -4.97 -6.59
C ILE A 122 -4.37 -3.66 -6.83
N ARG A 123 -4.23 -3.26 -8.10
CA ARG A 123 -3.46 -2.08 -8.50
C ARG A 123 -3.93 -0.82 -7.79
N THR A 124 -5.25 -0.64 -7.63
CA THR A 124 -5.82 0.54 -6.95
C THR A 124 -5.41 0.66 -5.49
N SER A 125 -5.09 -0.45 -4.83
CA SER A 125 -4.80 -0.50 -3.40
C SER A 125 -3.33 -0.66 -3.06
N MET A 126 -2.45 -0.82 -4.05
CA MET A 126 -1.01 -1.09 -3.81
C MET A 126 -0.29 0.00 -3.01
N CYS A 127 -0.77 1.25 -3.02
CA CYS A 127 -0.17 2.32 -2.23
C CYS A 127 -0.63 2.33 -0.76
N LEU A 128 -1.78 1.72 -0.48
CA LEU A 128 -2.32 1.57 0.87
C LEU A 128 -1.90 0.23 1.49
N MET A 129 -1.78 -0.80 0.65
CA MET A 129 -1.47 -2.19 0.99
C MET A 129 -0.36 -2.69 0.04
N PRO A 130 0.93 -2.45 0.33
CA PRO A 130 2.04 -2.67 -0.61
C PRO A 130 2.44 -4.15 -0.78
N SER A 131 1.45 -5.04 -0.94
CA SER A 131 1.62 -6.46 -1.22
C SER A 131 0.39 -7.04 -1.93
N GLN A 132 0.58 -7.57 -3.14
CA GLN A 132 -0.50 -8.21 -3.91
C GLN A 132 -1.05 -9.44 -3.18
N GLN A 133 -0.17 -10.23 -2.57
CA GLN A 133 -0.53 -11.42 -1.78
C GLN A 133 -1.38 -11.03 -0.57
N LEU A 134 -1.04 -9.92 0.09
CA LEU A 134 -1.81 -9.41 1.22
C LEU A 134 -3.20 -8.99 0.75
N ILE A 135 -3.31 -8.14 -0.29
CA ILE A 135 -4.60 -7.68 -0.82
C ILE A 135 -5.51 -8.87 -1.16
N ALA A 136 -5.00 -9.83 -1.93
CA ALA A 136 -5.75 -11.01 -2.35
C ALA A 136 -6.20 -11.86 -1.14
N ARG A 137 -5.31 -12.08 -0.16
CA ARG A 137 -5.66 -12.83 1.06
C ARG A 137 -6.70 -12.11 1.91
N GLN A 138 -6.56 -10.80 2.10
CA GLN A 138 -7.45 -10.01 2.93
C GLN A 138 -8.86 -9.96 2.34
N TRP A 139 -8.99 -9.87 1.01
CA TRP A 139 -10.28 -10.08 0.36
C TRP A 139 -10.83 -11.48 0.61
N ALA A 140 -10.07 -12.52 0.27
CA ALA A 140 -10.56 -13.89 0.32
C ALA A 140 -10.95 -14.32 1.73
N LYS A 141 -10.17 -13.90 2.74
CA LYS A 141 -10.38 -14.24 4.15
C LYS A 141 -11.42 -13.35 4.83
N HIS A 142 -11.42 -12.04 4.61
CA HIS A 142 -12.22 -11.09 5.40
C HIS A 142 -13.23 -10.31 4.55
N GLY A 143 -12.78 -9.71 3.43
CA GLY A 143 -13.64 -8.87 2.60
C GLY A 143 -14.83 -9.61 1.98
N SER A 144 -14.66 -10.89 1.63
CA SER A 144 -15.70 -11.78 1.09
C SER A 144 -16.87 -11.99 2.04
N CYS A 145 -16.67 -11.80 3.35
CA CYS A 145 -17.72 -11.88 4.37
C CYS A 145 -18.47 -10.57 4.57
N MET A 146 -17.96 -9.45 4.04
CA MET A 146 -18.51 -8.11 4.24
C MET A 146 -19.36 -7.65 3.05
N VAL A 147 -18.86 -7.87 1.83
CA VAL A 147 -19.46 -7.34 0.61
C VAL A 147 -19.29 -8.33 -0.54
N LYS A 148 -20.16 -8.24 -1.55
CA LYS A 148 -20.08 -9.11 -2.72
C LYS A 148 -18.90 -8.75 -3.63
N ARG A 149 -18.56 -7.47 -3.80
CA ARG A 149 -17.58 -7.01 -4.80
C ARG A 149 -16.24 -6.62 -4.15
N PRO A 150 -15.09 -7.15 -4.63
CA PRO A 150 -13.76 -6.78 -4.11
C PRO A 150 -13.49 -5.28 -4.10
N ALA A 151 -13.86 -4.60 -5.19
CA ALA A 151 -13.70 -3.15 -5.33
C ALA A 151 -14.36 -2.36 -4.19
N ASN A 152 -15.50 -2.83 -3.68
CA ASN A 152 -16.19 -2.15 -2.57
C ASN A 152 -15.40 -2.31 -1.26
N TYR A 153 -14.88 -3.51 -0.98
CA TYR A 153 -14.04 -3.76 0.21
C TYR A 153 -12.79 -2.87 0.19
N LEU A 154 -12.09 -2.83 -0.94
CA LEU A 154 -10.91 -2.00 -1.13
C LEU A 154 -11.23 -0.50 -1.06
N LYS A 155 -12.41 -0.08 -1.55
CA LYS A 155 -12.86 1.31 -1.44
C LYS A 155 -13.13 1.72 0.01
N VAL A 156 -13.74 0.85 0.82
CA VAL A 156 -13.93 1.12 2.25
C VAL A 156 -12.59 1.28 2.95
N ILE A 157 -11.64 0.37 2.71
CA ILE A 157 -10.27 0.49 3.23
C ILE A 157 -9.64 1.84 2.88
N SER A 158 -9.80 2.29 1.63
CA SER A 158 -9.28 3.59 1.18
C SER A 158 -9.95 4.81 1.80
N ILE A 159 -11.16 4.67 2.36
CA ILE A 159 -11.86 5.77 3.05
C ILE A 159 -11.44 5.85 4.52
N LEU A 160 -11.13 4.70 5.13
CA LEU A 160 -10.84 4.58 6.57
C LEU A 160 -9.35 4.74 6.93
N HIS A 161 -8.46 4.84 5.93
CA HIS A 161 -7.02 5.05 6.10
C HIS A 161 -6.64 6.49 5.75
#